data_AF-A0A962VPN1-F1
#
_entry.id   AF-A0A962VPN1-F1
#
_cell.length_a   1.000
_cell.length_b   1.000
_cell.length_c   1.000
_cell.angle_alpha   90.00
_cell.angle_beta   90.00
_cell.angle_gamma   90.00
#
_symmetry.space_group_name_H-M   'P 1'
#
loop_
_entity.id
_entity.type
_entity.pdbx_description
1 polymer ?
#
loop_
_entity_poly.entity_id
_entity_poly.type
_entity_poly.pdbx_seq_one_letter_code
_entity_poly.pdbx_strand_id
1 'polypeptide(L)' 'KFDVHANQITDWKKQLLSNASDVFGKGAQKAEESAETIEQLHAKIGQLTMENDFLERGLERIHGPRGKKW' A
#
# COMPACT_ATOMS: atom_id res chain seq x y z
N LYS A 1 -16.01 -11.90 -41.31
CA LYS A 1 -17.22 -11.81 -40.46
C LYS A 1 -17.00 -12.77 -39.30
N PHE A 2 -17.16 -12.35 -38.05
CA PHE A 2 -16.90 -13.25 -36.91
C PHE A 2 -18.01 -14.30 -36.85
N ASP A 3 -17.64 -15.58 -36.92
CA ASP A 3 -18.57 -16.71 -36.95
C ASP A 3 -18.93 -17.14 -35.53
N VAL A 4 -19.63 -16.24 -34.83
CA VAL A 4 -20.01 -16.41 -33.42
C VAL A 4 -21.50 -16.69 -33.33
N HIS A 5 -21.86 -17.78 -32.66
CA HIS A 5 -23.25 -18.17 -32.47
C HIS A 5 -23.93 -17.32 -31.38
N ALA A 6 -25.22 -16.98 -31.57
CA ALA A 6 -25.98 -16.17 -30.61
C ALA A 6 -26.00 -16.74 -29.17
N ASN A 7 -25.97 -18.07 -29.04
CA ASN A 7 -25.88 -18.75 -27.75
C ASN A 7 -24.55 -18.44 -27.05
N GLN A 8 -23.43 -18.40 -27.78
CA GLN A 8 -22.12 -18.07 -27.22
C GLN A 8 -22.09 -16.63 -26.68
N ILE A 9 -22.71 -15.67 -27.39
CA ILE A 9 -22.83 -14.28 -26.93
C ILE A 9 -23.63 -14.21 -25.62
N THR A 10 -24.71 -15.00 -25.54
CA THR A 10 -25.58 -15.05 -24.37
C THR A 10 -24.85 -15.63 -23.16
N ASP A 11 -24.08 -16.69 -23.36
CA ASP A 11 -23.29 -17.33 -22.31
C ASP A 11 -22.16 -16.42 -21.81
N TRP A 12 -21.43 -15.74 -22.71
CA TRP A 12 -20.43 -14.76 -22.32
C TRP A 12 -21.03 -13.58 -21.55
N LYS A 13 -22.22 -13.11 -21.93
CA LYS A 13 -22.92 -12.05 -21.19
C LYS A 13 -23.27 -12.50 -19.77
N LYS A 14 -23.76 -13.74 -19.60
CA LYS A 14 -24.06 -14.31 -18.28
C LYS A 14 -22.79 -14.43 -17.43
N GLN A 15 -21.70 -14.96 -18.00
CA GLN A 15 -20.41 -15.09 -17.32
C GLN A 15 -19.83 -13.74 -16.92
N LEU A 16 -19.94 -12.72 -17.79
CA LEU A 16 -19.50 -11.38 -17.47
C LEU A 16 -20.31 -10.81 -16.30
N LEU A 17 -21.64 -10.89 -16.35
CA LEU A 17 -22.49 -10.36 -15.28
C LEU A 17 -22.29 -11.08 -13.95
N SER A 18 -22.04 -12.40 -13.96
CA SER A 18 -21.79 -13.16 -12.72
C SER A 18 -20.42 -12.87 -12.12
N ASN A 19 -19.40 -12.61 -12.95
CA ASN A 19 -18.02 -12.50 -12.52
C ASN A 19 -17.46 -11.07 -12.56
N ALA A 20 -18.23 -10.08 -13.04
CA ALA A 20 -17.78 -8.70 -13.20
C ALA A 20 -17.26 -8.10 -11.89
N SER A 21 -17.95 -8.32 -10.77
CA SER A 21 -17.51 -7.83 -9.47
C SER A 21 -16.20 -8.47 -9.03
N ASP A 22 -15.99 -9.75 -9.31
CA ASP A 22 -14.75 -10.45 -8.94
C ASP A 22 -13.56 -10.01 -9.80
N VAL A 23 -13.78 -9.76 -11.09
CA VAL A 23 -12.73 -9.33 -12.04
C VAL A 23 -12.38 -7.85 -11.86
N PHE A 24 -13.39 -6.98 -11.69
CA PHE A 24 -13.18 -5.53 -11.64
C PHE A 24 -13.16 -4.95 -10.21
N GLY A 25 -13.69 -5.65 -9.21
CA GLY A 25 -13.73 -5.18 -7.82
C GLY A 25 -12.45 -5.41 -7.02
N LYS A 26 -11.68 -6.46 -7.33
CA LYS A 26 -10.40 -6.77 -6.66
C LYS A 26 -9.38 -5.64 -6.73
N GLY A 27 -9.39 -4.86 -7.80
CA GLY A 27 -8.50 -3.70 -7.95
C GLY A 27 -8.78 -2.60 -6.94
N ALA A 28 -10.05 -2.33 -6.65
CA ALA A 28 -10.46 -1.31 -5.67
C ALA A 28 -10.09 -1.75 -4.24
N GLN A 29 -10.35 -3.01 -3.88
CA GLN A 29 -9.98 -3.54 -2.55
C GLN A 29 -8.46 -3.51 -2.33
N LYS A 30 -7.68 -3.90 -3.34
CA LYS A 30 -6.21 -3.84 -3.26
C LYS A 30 -5.70 -2.41 -3.14
N ALA A 31 -6.35 -1.45 -3.79
CA ALA A 31 -5.99 -0.04 -3.67
C ALA A 31 -6.26 0.49 -2.26
N GLU A 32 -7.41 0.15 -1.67
CA GLU A 32 -7.73 0.50 -0.27
C GLU A 32 -6.73 -0.12 0.72
N GLU A 33 -6.46 -1.43 0.62
CA GLU A 33 -5.47 -2.11 1.47
C GLU A 33 -4.07 -1.47 1.36
N SER A 34 -3.68 -1.07 0.13
CA SER A 34 -2.42 -0.36 -0.07
C SER A 34 -2.40 1.04 0.56
N ALA A 35 -3.53 1.76 0.53
CA ALA A 35 -3.63 3.08 1.13
C ALA A 35 -3.48 3.02 2.65
N GLU A 36 -4.15 2.06 3.29
CA GLU A 36 -4.01 1.81 4.74
C GLU A 36 -2.57 1.46 5.10
N THR A 37 -1.92 0.60 4.31
CA THR A 37 -0.52 0.22 4.53
C THR A 37 0.41 1.43 4.40
N ILE A 38 0.19 2.28 3.41
CA ILE A 38 0.99 3.50 3.19
C ILE A 38 0.84 4.47 4.38
N GLU A 39 -0.37 4.66 4.89
CA GLU A 39 -0.61 5.52 6.05
C GLU A 39 0.13 5.02 7.29
N GLN A 40 0.06 3.70 7.56
CA GLN A 40 0.79 3.09 8.67
C GLN A 40 2.30 3.26 8.54
N LEU A 41 2.84 3.11 7.32
CA LEU A 41 4.27 3.32 7.05
C LEU A 41 4.67 4.79 7.28
N HIS A 42 3.87 5.76 6.83
CA HIS A 42 4.14 7.17 7.07
C HIS A 42 4.13 7.51 8.57
N ALA A 43 3.15 6.98 9.32
CA ALA A 43 3.10 7.14 10.77
C ALA A 43 4.37 6.55 11.44
N LYS A 44 4.81 5.37 11.00
CA LYS A 44 6.00 4.72 11.55
C LYS A 44 7.29 5.49 11.23
N ILE A 45 7.41 6.03 10.02
CA ILE A 45 8.53 6.90 9.63
C ILE A 45 8.58 8.12 10.56
N GLY A 46 7.44 8.82 10.75
CA GLY A 46 7.37 9.97 11.64
C GLY A 46 7.78 9.64 13.08
N GLN A 47 7.28 8.53 13.62
CA GLN A 47 7.69 8.05 14.96
C GLN A 47 9.20 7.82 15.04
N LEU A 48 9.77 7.07 14.09
CA LEU A 48 11.19 6.74 14.09
C LEU A 48 12.07 7.98 13.92
N THR A 49 11.66 8.95 13.10
CA THR A 49 12.36 10.24 12.96
C THR A 49 12.40 10.97 14.29
N MET A 50 11.26 11.09 14.98
CA MET A 50 11.19 11.76 16.28
C MET A 50 12.03 11.05 17.35
N GLU A 51 11.97 9.72 17.40
CA GLU A 51 12.76 8.91 18.34
C GLU A 51 14.27 9.05 18.08
N ASN A 52 14.69 8.99 16.82
CA ASN A 52 16.09 9.16 16.44
C ASN A 52 16.60 10.57 16.78
N ASP A 53 15.84 11.62 16.45
CA ASP A 53 16.18 13.01 16.78
C ASP A 53 16.31 13.22 18.29
N PHE A 54 15.40 12.62 19.07
CA PHE A 54 15.44 12.69 20.53
C PHE A 54 16.71 12.02 21.08
N LEU A 55 17.02 10.82 20.61
CA LEU A 55 18.19 10.06 21.05
C LEU A 55 19.49 10.76 20.65
N GLU A 56 19.57 11.29 19.43
CA GLU A 56 20.74 12.03 18.96
C GLU A 56 21.03 13.24 19.85
N ARG A 57 20.02 14.07 20.13
CA ARG A 57 20.17 15.23 21.03
C ARG A 57 20.58 14.82 22.45
N GLY A 58 20.02 13.72 22.95
CA GLY A 58 20.37 13.17 24.25
C GLY A 58 21.83 12.72 24.30
N LEU A 59 22.30 12.01 23.26
CA LEU A 59 23.68 11.54 23.16
C LEU A 59 24.68 12.69 23.03
N GLU A 60 24.38 13.70 22.22
CA GLU A 60 25.22 14.90 22.07
C GLU A 60 25.36 15.65 23.39
N ARG A 61 24.28 15.75 24.18
CA ARG A 61 24.31 16.38 25.50
C ARG A 61 25.21 15.63 26.48
N ILE A 62 25.23 14.30 26.43
CA ILE A 62 25.98 13.47 27.40
C ILE A 62 27.45 13.31 26.99
N HIS A 63 27.72 13.04 25.71
CA HIS A 63 29.04 12.62 25.23
C HIS A 63 29.74 13.69 24.38
N GLY A 64 29.08 14.81 24.11
CA GLY A 64 29.55 15.81 23.16
C GLY A 64 29.30 15.41 21.70
N PRO A 65 29.72 16.25 20.73
CA PRO A 65 29.45 16.04 19.31
C PRO A 65 29.97 14.69 18.81
N ARG A 66 29.24 14.07 17.87
CA ARG A 66 29.62 12.79 17.24
C ARG A 66 31.08 12.82 16.80
N GLY A 67 31.87 11.86 17.27
CA GLY A 67 33.27 11.67 16.85
C GLY A 67 34.34 12.28 17.76
N LYS A 68 33.98 13.00 18.84
CA LYS A 68 34.95 13.34 19.90
C LYS A 68 35.21 12.12 20.78
N LYS A 69 36.39 11.51 20.59
CA LYS A 69 36.92 10.51 21.52
C LYS A 69 37.37 11.24 22.79
N TRP A 70 36.78 10.89 23.92
CA TRP A 70 37.30 11.20 25.24
C TRP A 70 38.54 10.34 25.52
#